data_AF-A0A0E1VZF5-F1
#
_entry.id   AF-A0A0E1VZF5-F1
#
_cell.length_a   1.000
_cell.length_b   1.000
_cell.length_c   1.000
_cell.angle_alpha   90.00
_cell.angle_beta   90.00
_cell.angle_gamma   90.00
#
_symmetry.space_group_name_H-M   'P 1'
#
loop_
_entity.id
_entity.type
_entity.pdbx_description
1 polymer ?
#
loop_
_entity_poly.entity_id
_entity_poly.type
_entity_poly.pdbx_seq_one_letter_code
_entity_poly.pdbx_strand_id
1 'polypeptide(L)'
;MTACSRRTAAHLLAFGLPEQSRGESVARVLGSTLFRTGWGVRTLAAGQPRFNPMAYHNGSIWPHDNALAARGLARYGDKRAVLDLLRALFEAAVSFDMRLPELFCGFPRRRGEPPTAYPVACLPQAWAAGAPFMMLQACLGISVDAARGEVRVERPELPEGVDWLRVDDLRVGGDSVSLTFRRVEGQVVAAAEPGGARVVAVL
;
A
#
# COMPACT_ATOMS: atom_id res chain seq x y z
N MET A 1 -14.30 18.71 13.22
CA MET A 1 -13.62 17.43 12.90
C MET A 1 -14.59 16.54 12.13
N THR A 2 -14.99 16.96 10.94
CA THR A 2 -16.04 16.29 10.15
C THR A 2 -15.39 15.57 8.97
N ALA A 3 -15.77 14.30 8.81
CA ALA A 3 -15.60 13.48 7.61
C ALA A 3 -14.19 13.02 7.21
N CYS A 4 -13.66 12.06 7.97
CA CYS A 4 -12.76 11.06 7.39
C CYS A 4 -13.24 9.64 7.76
N SER A 5 -14.50 9.33 7.40
CA SER A 5 -15.13 8.06 7.75
C SER A 5 -15.19 7.05 6.60
N ARG A 6 -14.66 7.36 5.41
CA ARG A 6 -14.87 6.50 4.22
C ARG A 6 -13.59 6.24 3.44
N ARG A 7 -13.57 5.07 2.77
CA ARG A 7 -12.68 4.64 1.67
C ARG A 7 -12.17 5.77 0.75
N THR A 8 -13.03 6.76 0.46
CA THR A 8 -12.70 7.95 -0.34
C THR A 8 -11.46 8.69 0.17
N ALA A 9 -11.22 8.73 1.48
CA ALA A 9 -10.08 9.44 2.05
C ALA A 9 -8.72 8.87 1.62
N ALA A 10 -8.58 7.55 1.62
CA ALA A 10 -7.36 6.88 1.16
C ALA A 10 -7.06 7.20 -0.32
N HIS A 11 -8.11 7.32 -1.15
CA HIS A 11 -7.97 7.69 -2.56
C HIS A 11 -7.48 9.13 -2.70
N LEU A 12 -8.07 10.09 -1.96
CA LEU A 12 -7.60 11.47 -1.98
C LEU A 12 -6.13 11.58 -1.59
N LEU A 13 -5.70 10.82 -0.58
CA LEU A 13 -4.28 10.78 -0.20
C LEU A 13 -3.40 10.19 -1.30
N ALA A 14 -3.80 9.09 -1.93
CA ALA A 14 -3.02 8.42 -2.97
C ALA A 14 -2.64 9.36 -4.12
N PHE A 15 -3.57 10.26 -4.48
CA PHE A 15 -3.39 11.24 -5.54
C PHE A 15 -2.87 12.60 -5.06
N GLY A 16 -2.58 12.77 -3.76
CA GLY A 16 -1.99 13.99 -3.22
C GLY A 16 -2.91 15.21 -3.30
N LEU A 17 -4.23 15.01 -3.27
CA LEU A 17 -5.20 16.10 -3.37
C LEU A 17 -5.28 16.96 -2.10
N PRO A 18 -5.19 16.39 -0.87
CA PRO A 18 -5.15 17.20 0.34
C PRO A 18 -3.84 17.97 0.50
N GLU A 19 -3.92 19.17 1.05
CA GLU A 19 -2.77 19.91 1.58
C GLU A 19 -2.00 19.06 2.62
N GLN A 20 -0.69 19.24 2.73
CA GLN A 20 0.22 18.45 3.57
C GLN A 20 -0.33 18.21 5.00
N SER A 21 -0.64 19.28 5.73
CA SER A 21 -1.11 19.22 7.12
C SER A 21 -2.43 18.43 7.30
N ARG A 22 -3.34 18.57 6.33
CA ARG A 22 -4.61 17.85 6.29
C ARG A 22 -4.41 16.38 5.93
N GLY A 23 -3.56 16.11 4.94
CA GLY A 23 -3.25 14.76 4.51
C GLY A 23 -2.55 13.94 5.59
N GLU A 24 -1.60 14.53 6.32
CA GLU A 24 -0.97 13.91 7.50
C GLU A 24 -1.99 13.58 8.60
N SER A 25 -2.93 14.49 8.85
CA SER A 25 -3.99 14.26 9.84
C SER A 25 -4.91 13.11 9.44
N VAL A 26 -5.26 13.01 8.15
CA VAL A 26 -6.06 11.91 7.59
C VAL A 26 -5.28 10.60 7.61
N ALA A 27 -4.00 10.62 7.23
CA ALA A 27 -3.10 9.47 7.26
C ALA A 27 -3.01 8.88 8.68
N ARG A 28 -2.86 9.73 9.70
CA ARG A 28 -2.84 9.33 11.11
C ARG A 28 -4.13 8.62 11.55
N VAL A 29 -5.28 9.10 11.09
CA VAL A 29 -6.57 8.46 11.39
C VAL A 29 -6.69 7.11 10.67
N LEU A 30 -6.31 7.02 9.39
CA LEU A 30 -6.28 5.75 8.65
C LEU A 30 -5.30 4.73 9.25
N GLY A 31 -4.20 5.21 9.83
CA GLY A 31 -3.21 4.41 10.56
C GLY A 31 -3.64 3.99 11.97
N SER A 32 -4.75 4.50 12.49
CA SER A 32 -5.22 4.15 13.84
C SER A 32 -5.92 2.79 13.88
N THR A 33 -6.11 2.24 15.08
CA THR A 33 -6.90 1.02 15.33
C THR A 33 -8.39 1.17 14.97
N LEU A 34 -8.86 2.40 14.74
CA LEU A 34 -10.19 2.64 14.18
C LEU A 34 -10.31 2.13 12.75
N PHE A 35 -9.21 1.99 12.02
CA PHE A 35 -9.21 1.50 10.63
C PHE A 35 -8.34 0.26 10.47
N ARG A 36 -7.19 0.19 11.13
CA ARG A 36 -6.27 -0.94 11.00
C ARG A 36 -6.70 -2.09 11.89
N THR A 37 -6.90 -3.25 11.26
CA THR A 37 -7.32 -4.48 11.93
C THR A 37 -6.15 -5.42 12.24
N GLY A 38 -4.96 -5.16 11.68
CA GLY A 38 -3.86 -6.13 11.65
C GLY A 38 -3.86 -7.05 10.43
N TRP A 39 -4.95 -7.05 9.65
CA TRP A 39 -5.02 -7.63 8.31
C TRP A 39 -5.03 -6.57 7.19
N GLY A 40 -5.34 -5.32 7.54
CA GLY A 40 -5.37 -4.19 6.62
C GLY A 40 -6.16 -3.02 7.21
N VAL A 41 -6.45 -2.03 6.37
CA VAL A 41 -7.36 -0.91 6.59
C VAL A 41 -8.74 -1.31 6.08
N ARG A 42 -9.76 -1.22 6.95
CA ARG A 42 -11.17 -1.41 6.59
C ARG A 42 -11.77 -0.19 5.89
N THR A 43 -12.88 -0.37 5.17
CA THR A 43 -13.51 0.72 4.40
C THR A 43 -14.20 1.80 5.25
N LEU A 44 -14.53 1.51 6.52
CA LEU A 44 -15.24 2.39 7.45
C LEU A 44 -14.74 2.16 8.88
N ALA A 45 -14.49 3.24 9.62
CA ALA A 45 -13.99 3.16 10.99
C ALA A 45 -14.92 2.39 11.94
N ALA A 46 -14.35 1.66 12.91
CA ALA A 46 -15.15 1.10 14.00
C ALA A 46 -15.90 2.19 14.76
N GLY A 47 -17.07 1.83 15.29
CA GLY A 47 -17.93 2.73 16.06
C GLY A 47 -18.72 3.72 15.21
N GLN A 48 -18.54 3.74 13.88
CA GLN A 48 -19.41 4.53 13.01
C GLN A 48 -20.79 3.86 12.87
N PRO A 49 -21.89 4.63 12.72
CA PRO A 49 -23.25 4.08 12.75
C PRO A 49 -23.54 2.95 11.75
N ARG A 50 -22.84 2.94 10.61
CA ARG A 50 -23.01 1.91 9.56
C ARG A 50 -21.95 0.81 9.60
N PHE A 51 -21.01 0.87 10.56
CA PHE A 51 -19.90 -0.07 10.61
C PHE A 51 -20.39 -1.50 10.85
N ASN A 52 -20.00 -2.39 9.95
CA ASN A 52 -20.17 -3.83 10.08
C ASN A 52 -18.96 -4.50 9.41
N PRO A 53 -18.14 -5.27 10.15
CA PRO A 53 -16.93 -5.91 9.59
C PRO A 53 -17.25 -6.94 8.48
N MET A 54 -18.49 -7.42 8.40
CA MET A 54 -18.97 -8.31 7.34
C MET A 54 -19.74 -7.56 6.23
N ALA A 55 -19.83 -6.24 6.27
CA ALA A 55 -20.50 -5.48 5.22
C ALA A 55 -19.55 -5.18 4.06
N TYR A 56 -20.05 -5.36 2.84
CA TYR A 56 -19.31 -5.22 1.59
C TYR A 56 -18.56 -3.88 1.44
N HIS A 57 -19.16 -2.77 1.88
CA HIS A 57 -18.58 -1.43 1.79
C HIS A 57 -18.43 -0.71 3.13
N ASN A 58 -18.87 -1.31 4.24
CA ASN A 58 -18.97 -0.62 5.53
C ASN A 58 -18.15 -1.30 6.64
N GLY A 59 -17.04 -1.94 6.30
CA GLY A 59 -16.16 -2.52 7.30
C GLY A 59 -15.33 -3.70 6.82
N SER A 60 -15.48 -4.16 5.59
CA SER A 60 -14.57 -5.12 4.96
C SER A 60 -13.22 -4.49 4.61
N ILE A 61 -12.26 -5.34 4.23
CA ILE A 61 -10.93 -4.98 3.79
C ILE A 61 -10.78 -5.41 2.34
N TRP A 62 -10.36 -4.48 1.49
CA TRP A 62 -10.17 -4.70 0.07
C TRP A 62 -8.69 -4.54 -0.26
N PRO A 63 -8.01 -5.55 -0.84
CA PRO A 63 -6.58 -5.46 -1.12
C PRO A 63 -6.19 -4.27 -1.98
N HIS A 64 -6.97 -3.93 -3.01
CA HIS A 64 -6.67 -2.80 -3.89
C HIS A 64 -6.86 -1.44 -3.20
N ASP A 65 -7.87 -1.31 -2.32
CA ASP A 65 -8.02 -0.10 -1.49
C ASP A 65 -6.86 0.06 -0.52
N ASN A 66 -6.34 -1.05 0.00
CA ASN A 66 -5.19 -1.05 0.88
C ASN A 66 -3.91 -0.63 0.16
N ALA A 67 -3.74 -1.02 -1.11
CA ALA A 67 -2.66 -0.52 -1.94
C ALA A 67 -2.76 0.99 -2.19
N LEU A 68 -3.97 1.52 -2.41
CA LEU A 68 -4.19 2.97 -2.51
C LEU A 68 -3.94 3.68 -1.18
N ALA A 69 -4.40 3.11 -0.07
CA ALA A 69 -4.12 3.63 1.27
C ALA A 69 -2.61 3.69 1.52
N ALA A 70 -1.88 2.62 1.20
CA ALA A 70 -0.42 2.59 1.32
C ALA A 70 0.27 3.64 0.46
N ARG A 71 -0.14 3.82 -0.79
CA ARG A 71 0.36 4.91 -1.64
C ARG A 71 0.14 6.29 -1.00
N GLY A 72 -1.05 6.52 -0.43
CA GLY A 72 -1.35 7.74 0.31
C GLY A 72 -0.48 7.91 1.56
N LEU A 73 -0.39 6.88 2.40
CA LEU A 73 0.44 6.89 3.62
C LEU A 73 1.91 7.17 3.29
N ALA A 74 2.46 6.54 2.25
CA ALA A 74 3.83 6.79 1.77
C ALA A 74 4.05 8.27 1.40
N ARG A 75 3.09 8.85 0.66
CA ARG A 75 3.13 10.25 0.22
C ARG A 75 3.14 11.22 1.42
N TYR A 76 2.35 10.95 2.45
CA TYR A 76 2.27 11.77 3.66
C TYR A 76 3.21 11.31 4.78
N GLY A 77 4.25 10.54 4.45
CA GLY A 77 5.39 10.27 5.33
C GLY A 77 5.32 9.03 6.21
N ASP A 78 4.22 8.28 6.22
CA ASP A 78 4.07 7.09 7.07
C ASP A 78 4.52 5.80 6.37
N LYS A 79 5.84 5.70 6.14
CA LYS A 79 6.46 4.53 5.49
C LYS A 79 6.37 3.26 6.34
N ARG A 80 6.40 3.38 7.67
CA ARG A 80 6.22 2.23 8.57
C ARG A 80 4.85 1.59 8.37
N ALA A 81 3.80 2.40 8.27
CA ALA A 81 2.46 1.87 8.03
C ALA A 81 2.35 1.13 6.69
N VAL A 82 3.08 1.57 5.66
CA VAL A 82 3.14 0.89 4.36
C VAL A 82 3.74 -0.52 4.49
N LEU A 83 4.87 -0.66 5.18
CA LEU A 83 5.51 -1.96 5.42
C LEU A 83 4.59 -2.92 6.19
N ASP A 84 3.93 -2.42 7.23
CA ASP A 84 2.96 -3.22 7.99
C ASP A 84 1.78 -3.67 7.13
N LEU A 85 1.27 -2.81 6.23
CA LEU A 85 0.16 -3.15 5.33
C LEU A 85 0.58 -4.19 4.29
N LEU A 86 1.78 -4.07 3.73
CA LEU A 86 2.32 -5.08 2.83
C LEU A 86 2.43 -6.44 3.54
N ARG A 87 3.00 -6.45 4.75
CA ARG A 87 3.11 -7.66 5.57
C ARG A 87 1.73 -8.27 5.84
N ALA A 88 0.77 -7.46 6.27
CA ALA A 88 -0.59 -7.91 6.56
C ALA A 88 -1.30 -8.49 5.32
N LEU A 89 -1.16 -7.85 4.16
CA LEU A 89 -1.72 -8.36 2.91
C LEU A 89 -1.02 -9.63 2.43
N PHE A 90 0.29 -9.74 2.60
CA PHE A 90 1.03 -10.96 2.25
C PHE A 90 0.59 -12.14 3.13
N GLU A 91 0.49 -11.95 4.44
CA GLU A 91 -0.01 -12.97 5.37
C GLU A 91 -1.48 -13.33 5.10
N ALA A 92 -2.30 -12.36 4.69
CA ALA A 92 -3.66 -12.62 4.22
C ALA A 92 -3.65 -13.47 2.92
N ALA A 93 -2.80 -13.12 1.95
CA ALA A 93 -2.66 -13.89 0.71
C ALA A 93 -2.27 -15.35 0.98
N VAL A 94 -1.36 -15.61 1.92
CA VAL A 94 -1.00 -16.97 2.36
C VAL A 94 -2.23 -17.74 2.87
N SER A 95 -3.14 -17.06 3.57
CA SER A 95 -4.39 -17.67 4.06
C SER A 95 -5.43 -17.95 2.97
N PHE A 96 -5.24 -17.37 1.78
CA PHE A 96 -6.09 -17.54 0.61
C PHE A 96 -5.33 -18.21 -0.55
N ASP A 97 -4.39 -19.12 -0.26
CA ASP A 97 -3.61 -19.87 -1.25
C ASP A 97 -2.89 -18.98 -2.28
N MET A 98 -2.32 -17.87 -1.82
CA MET A 98 -1.67 -16.82 -2.63
C MET A 98 -2.60 -16.14 -3.65
N ARG A 99 -3.92 -16.27 -3.48
CA ARG A 99 -4.95 -15.63 -4.32
C ARG A 99 -5.68 -14.58 -3.50
N LEU A 100 -5.20 -13.35 -3.56
CA LEU A 100 -5.88 -12.24 -2.87
C LEU A 100 -7.35 -12.12 -3.34
N PRO A 101 -8.34 -12.18 -2.43
CA PRO A 101 -9.74 -12.00 -2.78
C PRO A 101 -10.04 -10.56 -3.18
N GLU A 102 -11.19 -10.36 -3.81
CA GLU A 102 -11.80 -9.03 -3.94
C GLU A 102 -11.84 -8.26 -2.61
N LEU A 103 -12.30 -8.95 -1.56
CA LEU A 103 -12.41 -8.44 -0.20
C LEU A 103 -12.46 -9.60 0.81
N PHE A 104 -12.17 -9.28 2.06
CA PHE A 104 -12.44 -10.16 3.21
C PHE A 104 -12.99 -9.34 4.39
N CYS A 105 -13.54 -10.00 5.40
CA CYS A 105 -14.20 -9.32 6.52
C CYS A 105 -13.17 -8.55 7.38
N GLY A 106 -13.51 -7.34 7.81
CA GLY A 106 -12.61 -6.47 8.57
C GLY A 106 -12.68 -6.67 10.08
N PHE A 107 -12.68 -7.93 10.51
CA PHE A 107 -12.50 -8.26 11.92
C PHE A 107 -11.06 -7.93 12.38
N PRO A 108 -10.87 -7.47 13.63
CA PRO A 108 -9.54 -7.37 14.22
C PRO A 108 -8.84 -8.73 14.19
N ARG A 109 -7.55 -8.71 13.85
CA ARG A 109 -6.70 -9.88 13.86
C ARG A 109 -6.57 -10.43 15.27
N ARG A 110 -6.71 -11.75 15.39
CA ARG A 110 -6.50 -12.51 16.62
C ARG A 110 -5.35 -13.49 16.43
N ARG A 111 -4.63 -13.76 17.51
CA ARG A 111 -3.47 -14.66 17.47
C ARG A 111 -3.92 -16.06 17.06
N GLY A 112 -3.35 -16.60 16.00
CA GLY A 112 -3.64 -17.95 15.51
C GLY A 112 -4.90 -18.09 14.66
N GLU A 113 -5.67 -17.01 14.45
CA GLU A 113 -6.85 -17.04 13.58
C GLU A 113 -6.54 -16.44 12.21
N PRO A 114 -6.92 -17.07 11.08
CA PRO A 114 -6.77 -16.49 9.75
C PRO A 114 -7.76 -15.32 9.51
N PRO A 115 -7.59 -14.52 8.43
CA PRO A 115 -8.60 -13.54 8.03
C PRO A 115 -9.93 -14.24 7.73
N THR A 116 -11.03 -13.67 8.20
CA THR A 116 -12.37 -14.21 7.94
C THR A 116 -12.75 -13.94 6.48
N ALA A 117 -12.94 -15.00 5.70
CA ALA A 117 -13.37 -14.91 4.31
C ALA A 117 -14.73 -14.20 4.18
N TYR A 118 -14.91 -13.48 3.07
CA TYR A 118 -16.21 -12.93 2.69
C TYR A 118 -16.94 -13.97 1.80
N PRO A 119 -18.17 -14.40 2.13
CA PRO A 119 -18.78 -15.61 1.53
C PRO A 119 -18.91 -15.65 0.01
N VAL A 120 -19.06 -14.49 -0.64
CA VAL A 120 -19.30 -14.37 -2.09
C VAL A 120 -18.19 -13.59 -2.81
N ALA A 121 -17.00 -13.50 -2.21
CA ALA A 121 -15.88 -12.79 -2.82
C ALA A 121 -15.33 -13.52 -4.05
N CYS A 122 -14.97 -12.75 -5.07
CA CYS A 122 -14.23 -13.27 -6.21
C CYS A 122 -12.76 -13.55 -5.81
N LEU A 123 -12.22 -14.70 -6.25
CA LEU A 123 -10.92 -15.24 -5.87
C LEU A 123 -10.18 -15.83 -7.09
N PRO A 124 -9.13 -15.17 -7.64
CA PRO A 124 -8.76 -13.78 -7.42
C PRO A 124 -9.65 -12.83 -8.23
N GLN A 125 -9.80 -11.60 -7.75
CA GLN A 125 -10.48 -10.53 -8.49
C GLN A 125 -9.46 -9.64 -9.22
N ALA A 126 -9.82 -9.15 -10.41
CA ALA A 126 -8.88 -8.45 -11.30
C ALA A 126 -8.21 -7.21 -10.68
N TRP A 127 -8.92 -6.41 -9.89
CA TRP A 127 -8.35 -5.26 -9.17
C TRP A 127 -7.44 -5.69 -8.01
N ALA A 128 -7.75 -6.80 -7.34
CA ALA A 128 -6.90 -7.35 -6.28
C ALA A 128 -5.54 -7.82 -6.81
N ALA A 129 -5.45 -8.29 -8.06
CA ALA A 129 -4.20 -8.72 -8.70
C ALA A 129 -3.17 -7.59 -8.86
N GLY A 130 -3.61 -6.33 -8.97
CA GLY A 130 -2.72 -5.16 -9.06
C GLY A 130 -2.19 -4.67 -7.70
N ALA A 131 -2.80 -5.10 -6.59
CA ALA A 131 -2.48 -4.59 -5.26
C ALA A 131 -1.03 -4.84 -4.83
N PRO A 132 -0.42 -6.03 -5.05
CA PRO A 132 0.97 -6.29 -4.66
C PRO A 132 1.97 -5.33 -5.33
N PHE A 133 1.79 -5.04 -6.62
CA PHE A 133 2.70 -4.15 -7.37
C PHE A 133 2.63 -2.71 -6.87
N MET A 134 1.42 -2.19 -6.61
CA MET A 134 1.26 -0.84 -6.08
C MET A 134 1.75 -0.74 -4.62
N MET A 135 1.60 -1.82 -3.84
CA MET A 135 2.14 -1.88 -2.48
C MET A 135 3.67 -1.85 -2.50
N LEU A 136 4.30 -2.65 -3.36
CA LEU A 136 5.75 -2.63 -3.58
C LEU A 136 6.23 -1.25 -4.06
N GLN A 137 5.53 -0.65 -5.02
CA GLN A 137 5.83 0.72 -5.46
C GLN A 137 5.81 1.72 -4.29
N ALA A 138 4.83 1.61 -3.39
CA ALA A 138 4.73 2.46 -2.21
C ALA A 138 5.89 2.23 -1.21
N CYS A 139 6.32 0.99 -1.00
CA CYS A 139 7.51 0.66 -0.19
C CYS A 139 8.77 1.28 -0.79
N LEU A 140 9.06 0.96 -2.05
CA LEU A 140 10.26 1.38 -2.76
C LEU A 140 10.28 2.89 -3.05
N GLY A 141 9.13 3.57 -2.98
CA GLY A 141 9.03 5.00 -3.22
C GLY A 141 9.26 5.40 -4.68
N ILE A 142 8.95 4.49 -5.62
CA ILE A 142 9.17 4.73 -7.04
C ILE A 142 8.03 5.57 -7.62
N SER A 143 8.38 6.62 -8.35
CA SER A 143 7.48 7.37 -9.22
C SER A 143 8.13 7.56 -10.59
N VAL A 144 7.33 7.45 -11.65
CA VAL A 144 7.81 7.53 -13.03
C VAL A 144 7.15 8.73 -13.71
N ASP A 145 7.96 9.61 -14.25
CA ASP A 145 7.55 10.72 -15.11
C ASP A 145 8.10 10.45 -16.52
N ALA A 146 7.28 9.77 -17.32
CA ALA A 146 7.66 9.39 -18.69
C ALA A 146 7.82 10.59 -19.62
N ALA A 147 7.13 11.70 -19.37
CA ALA A 147 7.25 12.91 -20.19
C ALA A 147 8.61 13.60 -19.98
N ARG A 148 9.18 13.50 -18.77
CA ARG A 148 10.51 14.02 -18.45
C ARG A 148 11.62 12.98 -18.62
N GLY A 149 11.28 11.70 -18.85
CA GLY A 149 12.25 10.61 -18.90
C GLY A 149 12.87 10.30 -17.53
N GLU A 150 12.11 10.51 -16.45
CA GLU A 150 12.62 10.47 -15.08
C GLU A 150 11.98 9.38 -14.22
N VAL A 151 12.80 8.70 -13.42
CA VAL A 151 12.35 7.87 -12.30
C VAL A 151 12.83 8.51 -11.00
N ARG A 152 11.89 8.78 -10.10
CA ARG A 152 12.17 9.34 -8.78
C ARG A 152 11.98 8.28 -7.71
N VAL A 153 12.97 8.15 -6.83
CA VAL A 153 12.98 7.22 -5.70
C VAL A 153 12.98 8.03 -4.41
N GLU A 154 11.91 7.94 -3.63
CA GLU A 154 11.74 8.69 -2.38
C GLU A 154 11.67 7.78 -1.16
N ARG A 155 12.59 7.98 -0.20
CA ARG A 155 12.64 7.24 1.08
C ARG A 155 12.33 5.74 0.88
N PRO A 156 13.15 5.02 0.10
CA PRO A 156 12.89 3.63 -0.21
C PRO A 156 12.92 2.80 1.07
N GLU A 157 12.05 1.80 1.14
CA GLU A 157 11.99 0.84 2.21
C GLU A 157 11.80 -0.56 1.62
N LEU A 158 12.35 -1.57 2.29
CA LEU A 158 12.21 -2.97 1.93
C LEU A 158 11.36 -3.69 2.98
N PRO A 159 10.53 -4.67 2.56
CA PRO A 159 9.80 -5.52 3.48
C PRO A 159 10.72 -6.19 4.51
N GLU A 160 10.17 -6.50 5.68
CA GLU A 160 10.89 -7.28 6.68
C GLU A 160 11.29 -8.65 6.10
N GLY A 161 12.53 -9.09 6.35
CA GLY A 161 13.07 -10.33 5.79
C GLY A 161 13.51 -10.24 4.32
N VAL A 162 13.41 -9.08 3.67
CA VAL A 162 13.94 -8.85 2.32
C VAL A 162 15.17 -7.95 2.40
N ASP A 163 16.33 -8.51 2.06
CA ASP A 163 17.62 -7.80 2.08
C ASP A 163 17.90 -7.03 0.80
N TRP A 164 17.37 -7.51 -0.32
CA TRP A 164 17.49 -6.85 -1.61
C TRP A 164 16.29 -7.14 -2.51
N LEU A 165 16.00 -6.20 -3.42
CA LEU A 165 14.98 -6.33 -4.44
C LEU A 165 15.46 -5.65 -5.70
N ARG A 166 15.14 -6.22 -6.86
CA ARG A 166 15.47 -5.64 -8.16
C ARG A 166 14.22 -5.47 -9.02
N VAL A 167 14.14 -4.34 -9.71
CA VAL A 167 13.15 -4.03 -10.74
C VAL A 167 13.90 -3.93 -12.06
N ASP A 168 13.74 -4.93 -12.92
CA ASP A 168 14.36 -4.99 -14.23
C ASP A 168 13.50 -4.31 -15.31
N ASP A 169 14.17 -3.67 -16.27
CA ASP A 169 13.55 -3.08 -17.48
C ASP A 169 12.32 -2.20 -17.19
N LEU A 170 12.39 -1.34 -16.17
CA LEU A 170 11.34 -0.38 -15.88
C LEU A 170 11.26 0.61 -17.05
N ARG A 171 10.20 0.51 -17.85
CA ARG A 171 9.98 1.34 -19.04
C ARG A 171 9.64 2.78 -18.64
N VAL A 172 10.31 3.75 -19.29
CA VAL A 172 10.13 5.19 -19.07
C VAL A 172 10.13 5.89 -20.43
N GLY A 173 8.93 6.16 -20.96
CA GLY A 173 8.81 6.69 -22.33
C GLY A 173 9.38 5.70 -23.35
N GLY A 174 10.36 6.14 -24.14
CA GLY A 174 11.08 5.30 -25.11
C GLY A 174 12.21 4.46 -24.52
N ASP A 175 12.66 4.79 -23.31
CA ASP A 175 13.83 4.19 -22.65
C ASP A 175 13.42 3.21 -21.55
N SER A 176 14.42 2.60 -20.90
CA SER A 176 14.23 1.84 -19.67
C SER A 176 15.41 1.96 -18.71
N VAL A 177 15.17 1.55 -17.46
CA VAL A 177 16.18 1.50 -16.39
C VAL A 177 15.92 0.31 -15.48
N SER A 178 16.99 -0.30 -14.97
CA SER A 178 16.91 -1.32 -13.92
C SER A 178 17.35 -0.73 -12.58
N LEU A 179 16.56 -0.97 -11.54
CA LEU A 179 16.80 -0.46 -10.18
C LEU A 179 17.06 -1.62 -9.23
N THR A 180 18.09 -1.49 -8.40
CA THR A 180 18.40 -2.44 -7.32
C THR A 180 18.31 -1.73 -5.98
N PHE A 181 17.53 -2.29 -5.07
CA PHE A 181 17.36 -1.83 -3.69
C PHE A 181 18.07 -2.82 -2.76
N ARG A 182 18.90 -2.32 -1.83
CA ARG A 182 19.60 -3.17 -0.85
C ARG A 182 19.55 -2.55 0.53
N ARG A 183 19.41 -3.39 1.55
CA ARG A 183 19.55 -2.98 2.95
C ARG A 183 21.04 -2.92 3.31
N VAL A 184 21.49 -1.77 3.75
CA VAL A 184 22.87 -1.49 4.19
C VAL A 184 22.78 -0.74 5.51
N GLU A 185 23.34 -1.30 6.57
CA GLU A 185 23.38 -0.67 7.91
C GLU A 185 22.02 -0.18 8.42
N GLY A 186 20.94 -0.93 8.12
CA GLY A 186 19.58 -0.60 8.54
C GLY A 186 18.84 0.40 7.64
N GLN A 187 19.51 0.98 6.64
CA GLN A 187 18.89 1.84 5.62
C GLN A 187 18.75 1.10 4.30
N VAL A 188 17.82 1.53 3.45
CA VAL A 188 17.66 1.00 2.10
C VAL A 188 18.27 1.99 1.10
N VAL A 189 19.20 1.50 0.30
CA VAL A 189 19.85 2.26 -0.76
C VAL A 189 19.34 1.76 -2.11
N ALA A 190 19.02 2.70 -3.01
CA ALA A 190 18.66 2.41 -4.39
C ALA A 190 19.84 2.71 -5.31
N ALA A 191 20.18 1.77 -6.17
CA ALA A 191 21.16 1.91 -7.24
C ALA A 191 20.47 1.71 -8.60
N ALA A 192 20.85 2.51 -9.58
CA ALA A 192 20.38 2.38 -10.95
C ALA A 192 21.51 1.85 -11.84
N GLU A 193 21.19 0.94 -12.74
CA GLU A 193 22.11 0.61 -13.82
C GLU A 193 22.13 1.74 -14.86
N PRO A 194 23.27 1.95 -15.55
CA PRO A 194 23.32 2.91 -16.65
C PRO A 194 22.24 2.59 -17.68
N GLY A 195 21.40 3.58 -17.98
CA GLY A 195 20.28 3.45 -18.91
C GLY A 195 19.87 4.81 -19.48
N GLY A 196 18.91 4.84 -20.40
CA GLY A 196 18.44 6.07 -21.06
C GLY A 196 17.58 6.96 -20.15
N ALA A 197 16.95 6.39 -19.12
CA ALA A 197 16.12 7.14 -18.17
C ALA A 197 16.94 7.72 -17.02
N ARG A 198 16.64 8.96 -16.64
CA ARG A 198 17.30 9.65 -15.52
C ARG A 198 16.72 9.17 -14.20
N VAL A 199 17.57 8.78 -13.25
CA VAL A 199 17.13 8.41 -11.89
C VAL A 199 17.46 9.53 -10.89
N VAL A 200 16.45 9.97 -10.15
CA VAL A 200 16.55 11.02 -9.13
C VAL A 200 16.24 10.41 -7.77
N ALA A 201 17.24 10.30 -6.91
CA ALA A 201 17.05 9.89 -5.51
C ALA A 201 16.72 11.12 -4.66
N VAL A 202 15.64 11.05 -3.88
CA VAL A 202 15.27 12.05 -2.88
C VAL A 202 15.31 11.35 -1.53
N LEU A 203 16.42 11.56 -0.84
CA LEU A 203 16.71 11.03 0.49
C LEU A 203 16.02 11.88 1.56
#